data_AF-A0AAD1SMS9-F1
#
_entry.id   AF-A0AAD1SMS9-F1
#
_cell.length_a   1.000
_cell.length_b   1.000
_cell.length_c   1.000
_cell.angle_alpha   90.00
_cell.angle_beta   90.00
_cell.angle_gamma   90.00
#
_symmetry.space_group_name_H-M   'P 1'
#
loop_
_entity.id
_entity.type
_entity.pdbx_description
1 polymer ?
#
loop_
_entity_poly.entity_id
_entity_poly.type
_entity_poly.pdbx_seq_one_letter_code
_entity_poly.pdbx_strand_id
1 'polypeptide(L)'
;MARESWGALGREVRESLNAGQVLLLVCCAGLPVNSQELDHQYSPSHWSHRLDKDAVIEAHVRKTVEGTILSRTLAQTVLNIPYGESESQKLDLYLPKETPLGCKLLIYIHGGYWQFLSKEESGFMVPPLVSRGIAVMVMDYDIAPKGHMDLIVSQVRRSIVVTLTQYPQFTDVYLCGHSAGAQLVAMMLCTDWTKHHVSPKFKGAVLVSGVYDLVPIVHTYVNDALRMSWEVAERNSPIKLMACTKRHTGTCKIAIVVAEHDSPEFHRQSKDYFESLKAMDLSVCFKQIDDTDHFDVIERLLQEEYELTQMILEMITKLADQ
;
A
#
# COMPACT_ATOMS: atom_id res chain seq x y z
N MET A 1 26.75 -31.51 -45.97
CA MET A 1 26.42 -32.18 -44.70
C MET A 1 26.21 -31.09 -43.65
N ALA A 2 25.21 -30.20 -43.71
CA ALA A 2 23.77 -30.37 -43.86
C ALA A 2 23.17 -31.35 -42.84
N ARG A 3 22.52 -30.75 -41.82
CA ARG A 3 21.31 -31.18 -41.11
C ARG A 3 21.28 -32.57 -40.46
N GLU A 4 20.88 -32.58 -39.18
CA GLU A 4 20.10 -33.60 -38.45
C GLU A 4 20.72 -34.03 -37.12
N SER A 5 20.32 -33.40 -36.01
CA SER A 5 19.99 -34.10 -34.75
C SER A 5 19.32 -33.14 -33.73
N TRP A 6 18.23 -32.48 -34.13
CA TRP A 6 17.26 -31.89 -33.19
C TRP A 6 15.91 -32.49 -33.53
N GLY A 7 15.65 -33.69 -33.01
CA GLY A 7 14.47 -34.46 -33.40
C GLY A 7 14.34 -35.79 -32.67
N ALA A 8 14.56 -35.82 -31.35
CA ALA A 8 14.26 -37.01 -30.54
C ALA A 8 14.06 -36.73 -29.03
N LEU A 9 13.63 -35.52 -28.64
CA LEU A 9 13.28 -35.24 -27.23
C LEU A 9 12.01 -34.40 -27.08
N GLY A 10 11.06 -34.62 -28.00
CA GLY A 10 9.73 -34.06 -27.94
C GLY A 10 8.72 -35.18 -28.14
N ARG A 11 8.51 -36.02 -27.12
CA ARG A 11 7.31 -36.88 -27.03
C ARG A 11 7.04 -37.59 -25.69
N GLU A 12 7.63 -37.17 -24.57
CA GLU A 12 7.20 -37.60 -23.23
C GLU A 12 7.04 -36.38 -22.31
N VAL A 13 6.09 -35.52 -22.68
CA VAL A 13 5.45 -34.57 -21.76
C VAL A 13 3.98 -34.93 -21.73
N ARG A 14 3.61 -35.80 -20.79
CA ARG A 14 2.25 -35.98 -20.25
C ARG A 14 2.32 -37.06 -19.18
N GLU A 15 2.53 -36.64 -17.94
CA GLU A 15 1.78 -37.08 -16.74
C GLU A 15 2.55 -36.73 -15.47
N SER A 16 1.83 -36.10 -14.52
CA SER A 16 2.18 -35.85 -13.13
C SER A 16 3.38 -34.93 -12.82
N LEU A 17 3.10 -33.63 -12.70
CA LEU A 17 3.85 -32.76 -11.79
C LEU A 17 2.85 -32.09 -10.84
N ASN A 18 2.86 -32.55 -9.59
CA ASN A 18 2.11 -31.96 -8.48
C ASN A 18 2.67 -30.57 -8.14
N ALA A 19 1.80 -29.70 -7.64
CA ALA A 19 2.00 -28.28 -7.34
C ALA A 19 3.00 -27.96 -6.19
N GLY A 20 4.05 -28.76 -5.99
CA GLY A 20 5.02 -28.62 -4.89
C GLY A 20 6.48 -28.46 -5.32
N GLN A 21 6.78 -28.29 -6.61
CA GLN A 21 8.18 -28.24 -7.11
C GLN A 21 8.53 -27.01 -7.96
N VAL A 22 7.72 -25.95 -7.93
CA VAL A 22 8.06 -24.64 -8.53
C VAL A 22 8.61 -23.68 -7.45
N LEU A 23 9.47 -24.19 -6.57
CA LEU A 23 10.16 -23.41 -5.52
C LEU A 23 11.67 -23.32 -5.77
N LEU A 24 12.10 -23.26 -7.03
CA LEU A 24 13.52 -23.16 -7.37
C LEU A 24 13.75 -22.35 -8.64
N LEU A 25 13.42 -21.05 -8.62
CA LEU A 25 13.89 -20.12 -9.67
C LEU A 25 14.07 -18.67 -9.20
N VAL A 26 14.20 -18.44 -7.89
CA VAL A 26 14.88 -17.27 -7.30
C VAL A 26 16.03 -17.72 -6.38
N CYS A 27 16.68 -18.83 -6.75
CA CYS A 27 17.91 -19.33 -6.12
C CYS A 27 19.03 -19.36 -7.16
N CYS A 28 19.46 -18.19 -7.66
CA CYS A 28 20.73 -18.06 -8.37
C CYS A 28 21.88 -17.78 -7.38
N ALA A 29 21.94 -18.56 -6.30
CA ALA A 29 23.08 -18.85 -5.42
C ALA A 29 22.50 -19.63 -4.24
N GLY A 30 22.71 -20.94 -4.16
CA GLY A 30 22.20 -21.80 -3.10
C GLY A 30 22.82 -21.54 -1.72
N LEU A 31 22.70 -20.32 -1.21
CA LEU A 31 23.01 -19.96 0.17
C LEU A 31 21.70 -20.03 0.98
N PRO A 32 21.69 -20.63 2.16
CA PRO A 32 20.55 -20.55 3.06
C PRO A 32 20.27 -19.07 3.34
N VAL A 33 19.00 -18.66 3.21
CA VAL A 33 18.58 -17.32 3.64
C VAL A 33 18.91 -17.22 5.12
N ASN A 34 19.89 -16.37 5.45
CA ASN A 34 20.24 -16.09 6.84
C ASN A 34 19.02 -15.39 7.47
N SER A 35 18.32 -16.08 8.37
CA SER A 35 17.09 -15.56 8.96
C SER A 35 17.30 -14.22 9.66
N GLN A 36 18.47 -13.98 10.26
CA GLN A 36 18.82 -12.71 10.88
C GLN A 36 19.00 -11.58 9.86
N GLU A 37 19.59 -11.90 8.70
CA GLU A 37 19.71 -10.92 7.62
C GLU A 37 18.34 -10.59 7.06
N LEU A 38 17.48 -11.60 6.85
CA LEU A 38 16.12 -11.39 6.39
C LEU A 38 15.32 -10.53 7.38
N ASP A 39 15.40 -10.82 8.69
CA ASP A 39 14.78 -9.99 9.72
C ASP A 39 15.28 -8.53 9.67
N HIS A 40 16.59 -8.33 9.47
CA HIS A 40 17.18 -7.00 9.35
C HIS A 40 16.69 -6.25 8.11
N GLN A 41 16.56 -6.94 6.96
CA GLN A 41 15.99 -6.40 5.73
C GLN A 41 14.52 -5.99 5.88
N TYR A 42 13.75 -6.71 6.69
CA TYR A 42 12.35 -6.40 7.00
C TYR A 42 12.19 -5.51 8.25
N SER A 43 13.26 -4.90 8.76
CA SER A 43 13.20 -3.98 9.91
C SER A 43 13.59 -2.55 9.53
N PRO A 44 12.70 -1.75 8.89
CA PRO A 44 13.04 -0.41 8.42
C PRO A 44 13.64 0.53 9.46
N SER A 45 13.28 0.36 10.74
CA SER A 45 13.85 1.15 11.84
C SER A 45 15.36 0.98 12.01
N HIS A 46 15.93 -0.15 11.61
CA HIS A 46 17.38 -0.36 11.66
C HIS A 46 18.14 0.39 10.55
N TRP A 47 17.43 0.90 9.54
CA TRP A 47 18.00 1.62 8.40
C TRP A 47 17.83 3.14 8.50
N SER A 48 17.14 3.64 9.53
CA SER A 48 17.04 5.09 9.78
C SER A 48 18.42 5.68 10.01
N HIS A 49 18.71 6.77 9.31
CA HIS A 49 19.94 7.55 9.47
C HIS A 49 19.79 8.66 10.53
N ARG A 50 18.57 8.93 11.01
CA ARG A 50 18.25 10.08 11.88
C ARG A 50 18.31 9.75 13.36
N LEU A 51 17.82 8.57 13.74
CA LEU A 51 17.61 8.15 15.12
C LEU A 51 17.89 6.65 15.26
N ASP A 52 18.11 6.18 16.48
CA ASP A 52 18.17 4.75 16.75
C ASP A 52 16.81 4.07 16.48
N LYS A 53 16.85 2.74 16.33
CA LYS A 53 15.71 1.94 15.86
C LYS A 53 14.45 2.04 16.73
N ASP A 54 14.58 2.32 18.02
CA ASP A 54 13.43 2.42 18.91
C ASP A 54 12.97 3.88 18.99
N ALA A 55 13.92 4.82 19.11
CA ALA A 55 13.63 6.25 19.12
C ALA A 55 12.99 6.76 17.82
N VAL A 56 13.35 6.19 16.65
CA VAL A 56 12.72 6.57 15.37
C VAL A 56 11.23 6.21 15.34
N ILE A 57 10.86 5.05 15.90
CA ILE A 57 9.47 4.62 15.97
C ILE A 57 8.67 5.53 16.92
N GLU A 58 9.23 5.83 18.10
CA GLU A 58 8.59 6.74 19.06
C GLU A 58 8.43 8.16 18.49
N ALA A 59 9.47 8.67 17.82
CA ALA A 59 9.44 9.97 17.18
C ALA A 59 8.38 10.01 16.07
N HIS A 60 8.30 8.96 15.25
CA HIS A 60 7.32 8.82 14.20
C HIS A 60 5.89 8.89 14.74
N VAL A 61 5.56 8.04 15.73
CA VAL A 61 4.23 8.01 16.35
C VAL A 61 3.88 9.38 16.95
N ARG A 62 4.79 9.99 17.71
CA ARG A 62 4.56 11.33 18.27
C ARG A 62 4.25 12.34 17.16
N LYS A 63 5.05 12.35 16.09
CA LYS A 63 4.93 13.31 14.99
C LYS A 63 3.61 13.15 14.25
N THR A 64 3.20 11.92 13.97
CA THR A 64 1.95 11.64 13.25
C THR A 64 0.71 11.88 14.12
N VAL A 65 0.76 11.59 15.42
CA VAL A 65 -0.30 11.98 16.37
C VAL A 65 -0.47 13.51 16.42
N GLU A 66 0.63 14.25 16.59
CA GLU A 66 0.60 15.72 16.60
C GLU A 66 -0.01 16.28 15.31
N GLY A 67 0.37 15.72 14.16
CA GLY A 67 -0.19 16.08 12.86
C GLY A 67 -1.69 15.77 12.74
N THR A 68 -2.15 14.62 13.24
CA THR A 68 -3.57 14.26 13.24
C THR A 68 -4.38 15.17 14.16
N ILE A 69 -3.87 15.49 15.35
CA ILE A 69 -4.51 16.43 16.28
C ILE A 69 -4.67 17.79 15.61
N LEU A 70 -3.60 18.33 15.01
CA LEU A 70 -3.65 19.59 14.29
C LEU A 70 -4.72 19.54 13.18
N SER A 71 -4.76 18.46 12.42
CA SER A 71 -5.72 18.28 11.32
C SER A 71 -7.17 18.31 11.78
N ARG A 72 -7.48 17.71 12.94
CA ARG A 72 -8.82 17.77 13.55
C ARG A 72 -9.20 19.18 14.01
N THR A 73 -8.23 20.04 14.31
CA THR A 73 -8.51 21.45 14.65
C THR A 73 -8.72 22.32 13.42
N LEU A 74 -8.11 21.98 12.28
CA LEU A 74 -8.12 22.82 11.07
C LEU A 74 -9.17 22.41 10.04
N ALA A 75 -9.61 21.16 10.03
CA ALA A 75 -10.58 20.64 9.07
C ALA A 75 -11.96 20.42 9.70
N GLN A 76 -13.00 20.44 8.86
CA GLN A 76 -14.30 19.90 9.26
C GLN A 76 -14.19 18.37 9.32
N THR A 77 -14.60 17.74 10.42
CA THR A 77 -14.44 16.30 10.60
C THR A 77 -15.75 15.58 10.86
N VAL A 78 -15.87 14.35 10.33
CA VAL A 78 -16.85 13.35 10.77
C VAL A 78 -16.05 12.15 11.24
N LEU A 79 -15.98 11.94 12.56
CA LEU A 79 -15.13 10.94 13.18
C LEU A 79 -15.91 9.66 13.51
N ASN A 80 -15.18 8.54 13.57
CA ASN A 80 -15.66 7.24 14.05
C ASN A 80 -16.88 6.71 13.28
N ILE A 81 -16.92 6.93 11.96
CA ILE A 81 -17.95 6.38 11.09
C ILE A 81 -17.75 4.86 11.03
N PRO A 82 -18.73 4.05 11.49
CA PRO A 82 -18.59 2.60 11.43
C PRO A 82 -18.77 2.13 9.99
N TYR A 83 -17.89 1.21 9.56
CA TYR A 83 -18.04 0.51 8.28
C TYR A 83 -18.19 -1.01 8.46
N GLY A 84 -18.17 -1.50 9.70
CA GLY A 84 -18.35 -2.91 10.04
C GLY A 84 -18.60 -3.11 11.53
N GLU A 85 -18.45 -4.36 11.99
CA GLU A 85 -18.94 -4.78 13.32
C GLU A 85 -17.89 -4.67 14.43
N SER A 86 -16.59 -4.72 14.12
CA SER A 86 -15.55 -4.65 15.14
C SER A 86 -15.26 -3.20 15.55
N GLU A 87 -14.69 -3.03 16.74
CA GLU A 87 -14.33 -1.71 17.27
C GLU A 87 -13.36 -0.93 16.38
N SER A 88 -12.50 -1.64 15.64
CA SER A 88 -11.53 -1.09 14.68
C SER A 88 -12.13 -0.93 13.27
N GLN A 89 -13.38 -1.31 13.01
CA GLN A 89 -14.01 -1.06 11.71
C GLN A 89 -14.64 0.34 11.66
N LYS A 90 -13.80 1.36 11.86
CA LYS A 90 -14.15 2.78 11.88
C LYS A 90 -13.26 3.59 10.94
N LEU A 91 -13.84 4.64 10.38
CA LEU A 91 -13.12 5.62 9.56
C LEU A 91 -13.42 7.05 9.99
N ASP A 92 -12.50 7.95 9.70
CA ASP A 92 -12.66 9.39 9.89
C ASP A 92 -12.64 10.08 8.51
N LEU A 93 -13.56 11.03 8.31
CA LEU A 93 -13.56 11.92 7.15
C LEU A 93 -13.14 13.33 7.57
N TYR A 94 -12.20 13.89 6.82
CA TYR A 94 -11.78 15.29 6.90
C TYR A 94 -12.24 15.99 5.63
N LEU A 95 -13.06 17.02 5.79
CA LEU A 95 -13.79 17.65 4.70
C LEU A 95 -13.29 19.08 4.48
N PRO A 96 -13.16 19.52 3.21
CA PRO A 96 -13.06 20.94 2.89
C PRO A 96 -14.36 21.67 3.29
N LYS A 97 -14.29 23.02 3.34
CA LYS A 97 -15.44 23.88 3.70
C LYS A 97 -16.69 23.60 2.86
N GLU A 98 -16.49 23.24 1.60
CA GLU A 98 -17.56 22.89 0.67
C GLU A 98 -17.28 21.49 0.12
N THR A 99 -18.29 20.61 0.15
CA THR A 99 -18.19 19.25 -0.40
C THR A 99 -19.23 19.07 -1.51
N PRO A 100 -19.01 19.67 -2.70
CA PRO A 100 -19.95 19.58 -3.81
C PRO A 100 -20.02 18.16 -4.40
N LEU A 101 -21.03 17.90 -5.24
CA LEU A 101 -21.04 16.70 -6.07
C LEU A 101 -19.78 16.67 -6.95
N GLY A 102 -19.05 15.57 -6.91
CA GLY A 102 -17.77 15.46 -7.60
C GLY A 102 -16.55 15.83 -6.76
N CYS A 103 -16.72 16.06 -5.44
CA CYS A 103 -15.61 16.29 -4.53
C CYS A 103 -14.60 15.13 -4.59
N LYS A 104 -13.32 15.47 -4.71
CA LYS A 104 -12.23 14.49 -4.79
C LYS A 104 -11.96 13.92 -3.41
N LEU A 105 -11.79 12.61 -3.32
CA LEU A 105 -11.50 11.92 -2.07
C LEU A 105 -10.11 11.27 -2.15
N LEU A 106 -9.20 11.64 -1.25
CA LEU A 106 -8.00 10.86 -0.97
C LEU A 106 -8.28 9.90 0.18
N ILE A 107 -8.07 8.61 -0.05
CA ILE A 107 -8.13 7.57 0.98
C ILE A 107 -6.71 7.22 1.37
N TYR A 108 -6.35 7.46 2.63
CA TYR A 108 -5.07 7.06 3.21
C TYR A 108 -5.21 5.77 4.03
N ILE A 109 -4.33 4.80 3.76
CA ILE A 109 -4.26 3.52 4.47
C ILE A 109 -2.92 3.47 5.21
N HIS A 110 -2.97 3.37 6.54
CA HIS A 110 -1.78 3.37 7.38
C HIS A 110 -0.97 2.07 7.29
N GLY A 111 0.32 2.18 7.65
CA GLY A 111 1.26 1.09 7.74
C GLY A 111 1.25 0.39 9.11
N GLY A 112 2.44 0.02 9.61
CA GLY A 112 2.60 -0.63 10.92
C GLY A 112 2.59 -2.16 10.88
N TYR A 113 3.03 -2.76 9.76
CA TYR A 113 3.09 -4.22 9.56
C TYR A 113 1.79 -4.96 9.92
N TRP A 114 0.65 -4.31 9.70
CA TRP A 114 -0.69 -4.82 10.04
C TRP A 114 -0.84 -5.20 11.53
N GLN A 115 0.02 -4.66 12.38
CA GLN A 115 0.18 -4.99 13.80
C GLN A 115 0.12 -3.76 14.71
N PHE A 116 0.34 -2.57 14.14
CA PHE A 116 0.45 -1.31 14.88
C PHE A 116 -0.21 -0.18 14.10
N LEU A 117 -0.28 0.98 14.77
CA LEU A 117 -0.89 2.22 14.31
C LEU A 117 -2.41 2.09 14.14
N SER A 118 -3.04 3.25 13.92
CA SER A 118 -4.46 3.41 13.76
C SER A 118 -4.75 4.68 12.96
N LYS A 119 -6.03 4.96 12.75
CA LYS A 119 -6.51 6.22 12.18
C LYS A 119 -6.14 7.45 13.03
N GLU A 120 -5.84 7.27 14.31
CA GLU A 120 -5.42 8.33 15.23
C GLU A 120 -4.01 8.88 14.88
N GLU A 121 -3.18 8.07 14.22
CA GLU A 121 -1.85 8.44 13.71
C GLU A 121 -1.85 8.76 12.19
N SER A 122 -3.02 8.93 11.58
CA SER A 122 -3.13 8.88 10.11
C SER A 122 -3.66 10.14 9.45
N GLY A 123 -4.11 11.13 10.21
CA GLY A 123 -4.68 12.38 9.70
C GLY A 123 -3.66 13.47 9.35
N PHE A 124 -2.36 13.25 9.52
CA PHE A 124 -1.33 14.29 9.46
C PHE A 124 -1.20 15.03 8.11
N MET A 125 -1.57 14.42 6.99
CA MET A 125 -1.50 15.03 5.65
C MET A 125 -2.68 15.93 5.28
N VAL A 126 -3.71 15.96 6.13
CA VAL A 126 -5.01 16.59 5.82
C VAL A 126 -4.91 18.08 5.46
N PRO A 127 -4.17 18.96 6.18
CA PRO A 127 -4.26 20.41 5.98
C PRO A 127 -3.93 20.89 4.55
N PRO A 128 -2.83 20.47 3.90
CA PRO A 128 -2.56 20.88 2.52
C PRO A 128 -3.56 20.32 1.48
N LEU A 129 -4.27 19.24 1.81
CA LEU A 129 -5.29 18.62 0.94
C LEU A 129 -6.64 19.32 1.06
N VAL A 130 -7.16 19.50 2.28
CA VAL A 130 -8.50 20.11 2.49
C VAL A 130 -8.53 21.59 2.10
N SER A 131 -7.41 22.29 2.22
CA SER A 131 -7.27 23.67 1.74
C SER A 131 -7.43 23.80 0.22
N ARG A 132 -7.26 22.70 -0.53
CA ARG A 132 -7.44 22.60 -1.99
C ARG A 132 -8.77 21.95 -2.39
N GLY A 133 -9.72 21.84 -1.46
CA GLY A 133 -11.04 21.26 -1.76
C GLY A 133 -11.03 19.73 -1.89
N ILE A 134 -10.00 19.05 -1.35
CA ILE A 134 -9.88 17.59 -1.39
C ILE A 134 -10.31 17.03 -0.05
N ALA A 135 -11.30 16.14 -0.04
CA ALA A 135 -11.66 15.39 1.16
C ALA A 135 -10.61 14.30 1.42
N VAL A 136 -10.38 13.98 2.69
CA VAL A 136 -9.46 12.92 3.10
C VAL A 136 -10.20 11.92 3.98
N MET A 137 -10.05 10.64 3.68
CA MET A 137 -10.50 9.53 4.49
C MET A 137 -9.31 8.79 5.05
N VAL A 138 -9.36 8.51 6.35
CA VAL A 138 -8.44 7.59 7.03
C VAL A 138 -9.29 6.52 7.71
N MET A 139 -8.76 5.32 7.85
CA MET A 139 -9.49 4.20 8.45
C MET A 139 -8.61 3.40 9.38
N ASP A 140 -9.25 2.77 10.35
CA ASP A 140 -8.71 1.61 11.02
C ASP A 140 -9.03 0.33 10.24
N TYR A 141 -8.35 -0.74 10.59
CA TYR A 141 -8.70 -2.12 10.29
C TYR A 141 -8.19 -2.98 11.46
N ASP A 142 -8.74 -4.18 11.64
CA ASP A 142 -8.29 -5.07 12.71
C ASP A 142 -6.82 -5.45 12.48
N ILE A 143 -6.00 -5.33 13.51
CA ILE A 143 -4.57 -5.66 13.48
C ILE A 143 -4.30 -7.06 14.05
N ALA A 144 -3.21 -7.68 13.63
CA ALA A 144 -2.77 -8.97 14.14
C ALA A 144 -2.50 -8.91 15.66
N PRO A 145 -2.74 -10.02 16.40
CA PRO A 145 -3.16 -11.33 15.91
C PRO A 145 -4.68 -11.49 15.72
N LYS A 146 -5.49 -10.45 16.04
CA LYS A 146 -6.96 -10.52 15.89
C LYS A 146 -7.37 -10.45 14.41
N GLY A 147 -6.73 -9.55 13.66
CA GLY A 147 -6.82 -9.47 12.21
C GLY A 147 -5.83 -10.41 11.53
N HIS A 148 -6.31 -11.30 10.66
CA HIS A 148 -5.47 -12.05 9.73
C HIS A 148 -5.52 -11.40 8.34
N MET A 149 -4.51 -11.62 7.50
CA MET A 149 -4.31 -10.87 6.25
C MET A 149 -5.57 -10.76 5.36
N ASP A 150 -6.27 -11.87 5.08
CA ASP A 150 -7.48 -11.81 4.25
C ASP A 150 -8.61 -10.98 4.87
N LEU A 151 -8.75 -11.04 6.21
CA LEU A 151 -9.74 -10.24 6.92
C LEU A 151 -9.40 -8.76 6.80
N ILE A 152 -8.12 -8.41 6.98
CA ILE A 152 -7.64 -7.02 6.85
C ILE A 152 -7.95 -6.48 5.46
N VAL A 153 -7.56 -7.21 4.41
CA VAL A 153 -7.85 -6.80 3.02
C VAL A 153 -9.37 -6.68 2.79
N SER A 154 -10.18 -7.60 3.34
CA SER A 154 -11.64 -7.53 3.27
C SER A 154 -12.24 -6.30 3.97
N GLN A 155 -11.69 -5.93 5.13
CA GLN A 155 -12.14 -4.76 5.89
C GLN A 155 -11.81 -3.46 5.16
N VAL A 156 -10.61 -3.34 4.57
CA VAL A 156 -10.27 -2.18 3.74
C VAL A 156 -11.24 -2.05 2.56
N ARG A 157 -11.54 -3.15 1.86
CA ARG A 157 -12.56 -3.14 0.79
C ARG A 157 -13.91 -2.64 1.30
N ARG A 158 -14.36 -3.16 2.45
CA ARG A 158 -15.63 -2.78 3.08
C ARG A 158 -15.69 -1.29 3.42
N SER A 159 -14.60 -0.72 3.94
CA SER A 159 -14.55 0.72 4.26
C SER A 159 -14.80 1.60 3.02
N ILE A 160 -14.24 1.21 1.87
CA ILE A 160 -14.42 1.91 0.59
C ILE A 160 -15.86 1.74 0.10
N VAL A 161 -16.42 0.53 0.16
CA VAL A 161 -17.83 0.28 -0.21
C VAL A 161 -18.78 1.15 0.60
N VAL A 162 -18.64 1.15 1.93
CA VAL A 162 -19.49 1.92 2.83
C VAL A 162 -19.36 3.41 2.54
N THR A 163 -18.14 3.90 2.38
CA THR A 163 -17.89 5.32 2.10
C THR A 163 -18.56 5.76 0.80
N LEU A 164 -18.35 5.03 -0.30
CA LEU A 164 -18.92 5.42 -1.60
C LEU A 164 -20.44 5.26 -1.67
N THR A 165 -21.01 4.40 -0.80
CA THR A 165 -22.46 4.24 -0.69
C THR A 165 -23.08 5.38 0.14
N GLN A 166 -22.46 5.76 1.26
CA GLN A 166 -23.00 6.78 2.17
C GLN A 166 -22.69 8.21 1.70
N TYR A 167 -21.59 8.40 0.97
CA TYR A 167 -21.11 9.70 0.50
C TYR A 167 -20.97 9.71 -1.02
N PRO A 168 -22.08 9.66 -1.77
CA PRO A 168 -22.08 9.56 -3.23
C PRO A 168 -21.50 10.81 -3.93
N GLN A 169 -21.26 11.89 -3.19
CA GLN A 169 -20.56 13.06 -3.71
C GLN A 169 -19.08 12.80 -4.03
N PHE A 170 -18.47 11.77 -3.44
CA PHE A 170 -17.11 11.35 -3.74
C PHE A 170 -17.05 10.50 -5.00
N THR A 171 -16.91 11.15 -6.15
CA THR A 171 -16.91 10.43 -7.45
C THR A 171 -15.52 10.07 -7.93
N ASP A 172 -14.51 10.91 -7.70
CA ASP A 172 -13.13 10.67 -8.09
C ASP A 172 -12.30 10.34 -6.86
N VAL A 173 -11.78 9.11 -6.83
CA VAL A 173 -11.11 8.55 -5.65
C VAL A 173 -9.63 8.39 -5.92
N TYR A 174 -8.82 8.76 -4.94
CA TYR A 174 -7.38 8.62 -4.93
C TYR A 174 -6.99 7.77 -3.74
N LEU A 175 -5.94 6.96 -3.89
CA LEU A 175 -5.44 6.11 -2.83
C LEU A 175 -4.03 6.57 -2.44
N CYS A 176 -3.73 6.57 -1.15
CA CYS A 176 -2.38 6.72 -0.64
C CYS A 176 -2.15 5.68 0.44
N GLY A 177 -0.99 5.05 0.44
CA GLY A 177 -0.67 4.06 1.46
C GLY A 177 0.82 4.06 1.75
N HIS A 178 1.17 3.78 3.00
CA HIS A 178 2.55 3.71 3.46
C HIS A 178 2.85 2.32 4.01
N SER A 179 3.98 1.73 3.64
CA SER A 179 4.43 0.44 4.18
C SER A 179 3.40 -0.68 3.94
N ALA A 180 2.94 -1.34 5.00
CA ALA A 180 1.81 -2.27 4.97
C ALA A 180 0.52 -1.66 4.34
N GLY A 181 0.30 -0.36 4.50
CA GLY A 181 -0.80 0.36 3.85
C GLY A 181 -0.65 0.48 2.33
N ALA A 182 0.58 0.61 1.83
CA ALA A 182 0.85 0.58 0.39
C ALA A 182 0.52 -0.80 -0.21
N GLN A 183 0.81 -1.88 0.52
CA GLN A 183 0.36 -3.23 0.14
C GLN A 183 -1.16 -3.30 0.01
N LEU A 184 -1.88 -2.74 0.99
CA LEU A 184 -3.35 -2.72 0.98
C LEU A 184 -3.92 -1.88 -0.16
N VAL A 185 -3.31 -0.73 -0.47
CA VAL A 185 -3.64 0.06 -1.68
C VAL A 185 -3.49 -0.78 -2.94
N ALA A 186 -2.38 -1.50 -3.08
CA ALA A 186 -2.15 -2.39 -4.22
C ALA A 186 -3.20 -3.50 -4.32
N MET A 187 -3.66 -4.06 -3.19
CA MET A 187 -4.78 -4.99 -3.16
C MET A 187 -6.11 -4.35 -3.58
N MET A 188 -6.34 -3.06 -3.30
CA MET A 188 -7.54 -2.34 -3.76
C MET A 188 -7.52 -2.16 -5.28
N LEU A 189 -6.36 -1.90 -5.87
CA LEU A 189 -6.19 -1.77 -7.33
C LEU A 189 -6.41 -3.07 -8.10
N CYS A 190 -6.19 -4.23 -7.48
CA CYS A 190 -6.43 -5.54 -8.09
C CYS A 190 -7.83 -6.12 -7.77
N THR A 191 -8.66 -5.40 -7.02
CA THR A 191 -9.98 -5.88 -6.58
C THR A 191 -11.03 -5.77 -7.68
N ASP A 192 -11.80 -6.84 -7.86
CA ASP A 192 -13.01 -6.81 -8.69
C ASP A 192 -14.17 -6.16 -7.94
N TRP A 193 -14.29 -4.85 -8.05
CA TRP A 193 -15.30 -4.06 -7.35
C TRP A 193 -16.74 -4.38 -7.76
N THR A 194 -16.95 -5.00 -8.92
CA THR A 194 -18.30 -5.42 -9.36
C THR A 194 -18.92 -6.44 -8.41
N LYS A 195 -18.09 -7.29 -7.79
CA LYS A 195 -18.50 -8.24 -6.74
C LYS A 195 -18.93 -7.57 -5.43
N HIS A 196 -18.59 -6.30 -5.27
CA HIS A 196 -18.94 -5.48 -4.12
C HIS A 196 -20.07 -4.48 -4.43
N HIS A 197 -20.69 -4.57 -5.61
CA HIS A 197 -21.77 -3.70 -6.06
C HIS A 197 -21.43 -2.20 -6.07
N VAL A 198 -20.14 -1.88 -6.20
CA VAL A 198 -19.63 -0.51 -6.36
C VAL A 198 -18.67 -0.44 -7.54
N SER A 199 -18.38 0.76 -8.02
CA SER A 199 -17.42 0.98 -9.10
C SER A 199 -16.59 2.23 -8.78
N PRO A 200 -15.67 2.15 -7.79
CA PRO A 200 -14.81 3.26 -7.45
C PRO A 200 -14.04 3.71 -8.69
N LYS A 201 -14.09 5.01 -8.98
CA LYS A 201 -13.33 5.60 -10.07
C LYS A 201 -11.98 6.02 -9.53
N PHE A 202 -11.08 5.05 -9.37
CA PHE A 202 -9.71 5.32 -8.95
C PHE A 202 -8.97 6.12 -10.03
N LYS A 203 -8.59 7.34 -9.68
CA LYS A 203 -7.89 8.29 -10.56
C LYS A 203 -6.38 8.28 -10.36
N GLY A 204 -5.95 8.01 -9.14
CA GLY A 204 -4.54 7.91 -8.82
C GLY A 204 -4.28 7.10 -7.55
N ALA A 205 -3.09 6.53 -7.45
CA ALA A 205 -2.60 5.81 -6.29
C ALA A 205 -1.13 6.14 -6.01
N VAL A 206 -0.82 6.53 -4.78
CA VAL A 206 0.55 6.78 -4.30
C VAL A 206 0.90 5.72 -3.27
N LEU A 207 1.89 4.87 -3.58
CA LEU A 207 2.29 3.74 -2.76
C LEU A 207 3.70 4.01 -2.26
N VAL A 208 3.84 4.30 -0.97
CA VAL A 208 5.09 4.78 -0.35
C VAL A 208 5.73 3.66 0.46
N SER A 209 6.97 3.31 0.13
CA SER A 209 7.80 2.31 0.81
C SER A 209 7.04 1.01 1.10
N GLY A 210 6.37 0.46 0.09
CA GLY A 210 5.48 -0.69 0.26
C GLY A 210 6.16 -2.05 0.21
N VAL A 211 5.43 -3.05 0.70
CA VAL A 211 5.76 -4.48 0.56
C VAL A 211 4.75 -5.12 -0.39
N TYR A 212 5.21 -5.77 -1.46
CA TYR A 212 4.38 -6.28 -2.56
C TYR A 212 4.52 -7.78 -2.81
N ASP A 213 5.58 -8.42 -2.26
CA ASP A 213 5.71 -9.86 -2.09
C ASP A 213 5.77 -10.17 -0.58
N LEU A 214 4.73 -10.83 -0.08
CA LEU A 214 4.61 -11.22 1.33
C LEU A 214 5.20 -12.60 1.59
N VAL A 215 5.55 -13.38 0.56
CA VAL A 215 6.07 -14.74 0.74
C VAL A 215 7.31 -14.78 1.64
N PRO A 216 8.31 -13.87 1.50
CA PRO A 216 9.48 -13.92 2.38
C PRO A 216 9.15 -13.54 3.83
N ILE A 217 8.11 -12.72 4.08
CA ILE A 217 7.68 -12.36 5.44
C ILE A 217 7.35 -13.60 6.27
N VAL A 218 6.87 -14.68 5.65
CA VAL A 218 6.54 -15.93 6.35
C VAL A 218 7.72 -16.51 7.14
N HIS A 219 8.96 -16.11 6.80
CA HIS A 219 10.21 -16.54 7.41
C HIS A 219 10.85 -15.48 8.33
N THR A 220 10.12 -14.41 8.66
CA THR A 220 10.62 -13.30 9.50
C THR A 220 9.84 -13.18 10.80
N TYR A 221 10.40 -12.46 11.77
CA TYR A 221 9.74 -12.13 13.04
C TYR A 221 8.39 -11.43 12.86
N VAL A 222 8.19 -10.71 11.75
CA VAL A 222 6.92 -10.02 11.43
C VAL A 222 5.76 -11.02 11.38
N ASN A 223 6.01 -12.28 11.01
CA ASN A 223 4.98 -13.31 10.91
C ASN A 223 4.60 -13.95 12.25
N ASP A 224 5.30 -13.65 13.34
CA ASP A 224 5.00 -14.22 14.67
C ASP A 224 3.57 -13.87 15.13
N ALA A 225 3.13 -12.63 14.85
CA ALA A 225 1.78 -12.17 15.12
C ALA A 225 0.79 -12.52 14.01
N LEU A 226 1.18 -12.37 12.75
CA LEU A 226 0.29 -12.54 11.59
C LEU A 226 -0.07 -14.01 11.34
N ARG A 227 0.87 -14.93 11.64
CA ARG A 227 0.75 -16.38 11.44
C ARG A 227 0.25 -16.73 10.04
N MET A 228 0.74 -16.02 9.02
CA MET A 228 0.43 -16.32 7.63
C MET A 228 0.97 -17.69 7.28
N SER A 229 0.15 -18.49 6.58
CA SER A 229 0.64 -19.59 5.79
C SER A 229 1.25 -19.07 4.49
N TRP A 230 2.01 -19.90 3.80
CA TRP A 230 2.58 -19.55 2.50
C TRP A 230 1.47 -19.18 1.49
N GLU A 231 0.36 -19.91 1.49
CA GLU A 231 -0.80 -19.64 0.62
C GLU A 231 -1.51 -18.33 0.98
N VAL A 232 -1.49 -17.92 2.26
CA VAL A 232 -2.01 -16.61 2.71
C VAL A 232 -1.12 -15.50 2.18
N ALA A 233 0.19 -15.66 2.33
CA ALA A 233 1.16 -14.70 1.85
C ALA A 233 1.08 -14.55 0.31
N GLU A 234 1.05 -15.65 -0.44
CA GLU A 234 0.99 -15.62 -1.90
C GLU A 234 -0.25 -14.90 -2.42
N ARG A 235 -1.46 -15.26 -1.93
CA ARG A 235 -2.71 -14.65 -2.41
C ARG A 235 -2.89 -13.19 -2.00
N ASN A 236 -2.14 -12.73 -1.00
CA ASN A 236 -2.11 -11.34 -0.55
C ASN A 236 -0.84 -10.62 -0.96
N SER A 237 -0.05 -11.19 -1.89
CA SER A 237 1.10 -10.52 -2.51
C SER A 237 0.64 -9.84 -3.80
N PRO A 238 0.49 -8.50 -3.85
CA PRO A 238 0.04 -7.81 -5.04
C PRO A 238 0.87 -8.12 -6.29
N ILE A 239 2.17 -8.39 -6.15
CA ILE A 239 3.05 -8.75 -7.27
C ILE A 239 2.62 -10.06 -7.98
N LYS A 240 1.92 -10.95 -7.28
CA LYS A 240 1.36 -12.20 -7.85
C LYS A 240 -0.01 -12.00 -8.51
N LEU A 241 -0.58 -10.79 -8.43
CA LEU A 241 -1.94 -10.47 -8.88
C LEU A 241 -1.99 -9.51 -10.08
N MET A 242 -0.89 -9.40 -10.85
CA MET A 242 -0.77 -8.44 -11.97
C MET A 242 -1.86 -8.55 -13.03
N ALA A 243 -2.36 -9.76 -13.32
CA ALA A 243 -3.48 -9.94 -14.23
C ALA A 243 -4.78 -9.28 -13.71
N CYS A 244 -5.04 -9.38 -12.41
CA CYS A 244 -6.17 -8.72 -11.77
C CYS A 244 -5.95 -7.20 -11.72
N THR A 245 -4.75 -6.75 -11.38
CA THR A 245 -4.38 -5.33 -11.40
C THR A 245 -4.64 -4.72 -12.79
N LYS A 246 -4.10 -5.32 -13.86
CA LYS A 246 -4.32 -4.83 -15.24
C LYS A 246 -5.80 -4.75 -15.60
N ARG A 247 -6.59 -5.74 -15.18
CA ARG A 247 -8.03 -5.79 -15.46
C ARG A 247 -8.82 -4.68 -14.74
N HIS A 248 -8.46 -4.37 -13.50
CA HIS A 248 -9.29 -3.56 -12.60
C HIS A 248 -8.76 -2.14 -12.34
N THR A 249 -7.50 -1.85 -12.63
CA THR A 249 -6.88 -0.53 -12.39
C THR A 249 -7.38 0.55 -13.38
N GLY A 250 -7.86 0.17 -14.56
CA GLY A 250 -8.42 1.10 -15.54
C GLY A 250 -7.44 2.21 -15.94
N THR A 251 -7.85 3.48 -15.73
CA THR A 251 -7.05 4.68 -16.08
C THR A 251 -6.31 5.28 -14.88
N CYS A 252 -6.27 4.57 -13.75
CA CYS A 252 -5.59 5.04 -12.53
C CYS A 252 -4.09 5.26 -12.80
N LYS A 253 -3.59 6.43 -12.40
CA LYS A 253 -2.15 6.74 -12.42
C LYS A 253 -1.49 6.26 -11.12
N ILE A 254 -0.44 5.47 -11.22
CA ILE A 254 0.24 4.88 -10.07
C ILE A 254 1.60 5.57 -9.87
N ALA A 255 1.90 5.98 -8.64
CA ALA A 255 3.24 6.38 -8.23
C ALA A 255 3.76 5.39 -7.20
N ILE A 256 4.87 4.72 -7.51
CA ILE A 256 5.63 3.94 -6.55
C ILE A 256 6.73 4.84 -6.00
N VAL A 257 6.72 5.05 -4.68
CA VAL A 257 7.63 5.94 -3.98
C VAL A 257 8.41 5.14 -2.94
N VAL A 258 9.72 5.40 -2.80
CA VAL A 258 10.55 4.79 -1.75
C VAL A 258 11.43 5.85 -1.10
N ALA A 259 11.69 5.72 0.19
CA ALA A 259 12.65 6.57 0.91
C ALA A 259 14.10 6.20 0.52
N GLU A 260 15.01 7.17 0.44
CA GLU A 260 16.43 6.91 0.13
C GLU A 260 17.06 5.93 1.15
N HIS A 261 16.85 6.18 2.44
CA HIS A 261 17.40 5.40 3.54
C HIS A 261 16.43 4.31 4.04
N ASP A 262 15.68 3.71 3.12
CA ASP A 262 14.95 2.46 3.38
C ASP A 262 15.87 1.24 3.24
N SER A 263 15.39 0.06 3.68
CA SER A 263 16.19 -1.17 3.51
C SER A 263 16.33 -1.56 2.04
N PRO A 264 17.39 -2.31 1.67
CA PRO A 264 17.54 -2.87 0.33
C PRO A 264 16.33 -3.70 -0.12
N GLU A 265 15.65 -4.38 0.79
CA GLU A 265 14.45 -5.17 0.47
C GLU A 265 13.24 -4.29 0.14
N PHE A 266 13.02 -3.18 0.85
CA PHE A 266 11.95 -2.22 0.48
C PHE A 266 12.23 -1.53 -0.86
N HIS A 267 13.50 -1.21 -1.14
CA HIS A 267 13.95 -0.76 -2.46
C HIS A 267 13.69 -1.80 -3.55
N ARG A 268 14.11 -3.05 -3.32
CA ARG A 268 13.93 -4.16 -4.27
C ARG A 268 12.45 -4.40 -4.58
N GLN A 269 11.62 -4.54 -3.55
CA GLN A 269 10.18 -4.79 -3.76
C GLN A 269 9.48 -3.62 -4.46
N SER A 270 9.82 -2.38 -4.11
CA SER A 270 9.27 -1.20 -4.79
C SER A 270 9.65 -1.19 -6.27
N LYS A 271 10.91 -1.49 -6.59
CA LYS A 271 11.38 -1.57 -7.98
C LYS A 271 10.73 -2.72 -8.74
N ASP A 272 10.69 -3.92 -8.16
CA ASP A 272 10.10 -5.11 -8.81
C ASP A 272 8.61 -4.92 -9.09
N TYR A 273 7.88 -4.29 -8.15
CA TYR A 273 6.47 -3.98 -8.34
C TYR A 273 6.26 -2.90 -9.42
N PHE A 274 7.07 -1.83 -9.41
CA PHE A 274 7.08 -0.82 -10.47
C PHE A 274 7.32 -1.43 -11.85
N GLU A 275 8.35 -2.27 -11.99
CA GLU A 275 8.69 -2.93 -13.25
C GLU A 275 7.57 -3.87 -13.72
N SER A 276 6.93 -4.59 -12.79
CA SER A 276 5.78 -5.45 -13.08
C SER A 276 4.56 -4.65 -13.58
N LEU A 277 4.26 -3.52 -12.95
CA LEU A 277 3.18 -2.61 -13.40
C LEU A 277 3.50 -2.02 -14.77
N LYS A 278 4.75 -1.59 -14.99
CA LYS A 278 5.22 -1.03 -16.25
C LYS A 278 5.15 -2.04 -17.38
N ALA A 279 5.54 -3.30 -17.14
CA ALA A 279 5.45 -4.38 -18.11
C ALA A 279 4.00 -4.73 -18.51
N MET A 280 3.02 -4.33 -17.70
CA MET A 280 1.59 -4.45 -18.00
C MET A 280 1.03 -3.21 -18.72
N ASP A 281 1.86 -2.29 -19.20
CA ASP A 281 1.44 -1.01 -19.82
C ASP A 281 0.46 -0.21 -18.93
N LEU A 282 0.69 -0.22 -17.61
CA LEU A 282 -0.03 0.66 -16.70
C LEU A 282 0.66 2.01 -16.59
N SER A 283 -0.12 3.07 -16.36
CA SER A 283 0.43 4.42 -16.16
C SER A 283 1.10 4.50 -14.79
N VAL A 284 2.39 4.18 -14.74
CA VAL A 284 3.16 4.13 -13.49
C VAL A 284 4.44 4.98 -13.57
N CYS A 285 4.77 5.66 -12.48
CA CYS A 285 6.10 6.26 -12.26
C CYS A 285 6.76 5.69 -10.99
N PHE A 286 8.09 5.80 -10.94
CA PHE A 286 8.90 5.43 -9.79
C PHE A 286 9.64 6.67 -9.29
N LYS A 287 9.67 6.88 -7.98
CA LYS A 287 10.36 8.00 -7.35
C LYS A 287 11.05 7.55 -6.06
N GLN A 288 12.31 7.92 -5.91
CA GLN A 288 12.96 7.95 -4.61
C GLN A 288 12.83 9.36 -4.03
N ILE A 289 12.53 9.46 -2.73
CA ILE A 289 12.59 10.73 -1.98
C ILE A 289 13.92 10.78 -1.23
N ASP A 290 14.72 11.78 -1.59
CA ASP A 290 16.07 11.96 -1.05
C ASP A 290 16.03 12.40 0.42
N ASP A 291 17.08 12.07 1.18
CA ASP A 291 17.28 12.45 2.58
C ASP A 291 16.08 12.11 3.48
N THR A 292 15.45 10.95 3.22
CA THR A 292 14.37 10.41 4.03
C THR A 292 14.62 8.95 4.36
N ASP A 293 14.13 8.52 5.51
CA ASP A 293 13.99 7.12 5.87
C ASP A 293 12.53 6.67 5.76
N HIS A 294 12.29 5.39 6.09
CA HIS A 294 10.97 4.77 6.00
C HIS A 294 9.88 5.52 6.80
N PHE A 295 10.24 6.38 7.76
CA PHE A 295 9.30 7.06 8.65
C PHE A 295 9.07 8.51 8.21
N ASP A 296 10.12 9.32 8.07
CA ASP A 296 9.95 10.74 7.77
C ASP A 296 9.56 11.05 6.32
N VAL A 297 9.67 10.06 5.43
CA VAL A 297 9.11 10.13 4.08
C VAL A 297 7.62 10.53 4.09
N ILE A 298 6.86 10.14 5.13
CA ILE A 298 5.46 10.56 5.32
C ILE A 298 5.25 11.62 6.41
N GLU A 299 6.12 11.74 7.42
CA GLU A 299 5.96 12.73 8.52
C GLU A 299 5.86 14.18 8.02
N ARG A 300 6.44 14.43 6.85
CA ARG A 300 6.50 15.74 6.21
C ARG A 300 5.30 16.05 5.32
N LEU A 301 4.33 15.14 5.18
CA LEU A 301 3.13 15.37 4.35
C LEU A 301 2.22 16.51 4.83
N LEU A 302 2.42 16.99 6.05
CA LEU A 302 1.81 18.23 6.55
C LEU A 302 2.37 19.50 5.87
N GLN A 303 3.61 19.43 5.38
CA GLN A 303 4.31 20.54 4.74
C GLN A 303 3.87 20.62 3.28
N GLU A 304 3.37 21.77 2.86
CA GLU A 304 2.83 21.94 1.50
C GLU A 304 3.94 21.82 0.45
N GLU A 305 5.09 22.44 0.68
CA GLU A 305 6.21 22.52 -0.27
C GLU A 305 7.02 21.23 -0.34
N TYR A 306 6.72 20.24 0.50
CA TYR A 306 7.41 18.96 0.51
C TYR A 306 7.12 18.17 -0.77
N GLU A 307 8.15 17.55 -1.34
CA GLU A 307 8.10 16.92 -2.66
C GLU A 307 6.98 15.88 -2.78
N LEU A 308 6.81 15.01 -1.78
CA LEU A 308 5.75 14.00 -1.82
C LEU A 308 4.35 14.61 -1.67
N THR A 309 4.20 15.68 -0.86
CA THR A 309 2.94 16.43 -0.77
C THR A 309 2.57 17.02 -2.12
N GLN A 310 3.52 17.68 -2.79
CA GLN A 310 3.31 18.23 -4.12
C GLN A 310 2.97 17.13 -5.13
N MET A 311 3.66 15.99 -5.10
CA MET A 311 3.34 14.86 -5.97
C MET A 311 1.88 14.38 -5.80
N ILE A 312 1.42 14.22 -4.56
CA ILE A 312 0.03 13.84 -4.25
C ILE A 312 -0.94 14.91 -4.77
N LEU A 313 -0.66 16.18 -4.49
CA LEU A 313 -1.50 17.30 -4.93
C LEU A 313 -1.58 17.40 -6.46
N GLU A 314 -0.47 17.27 -7.16
CA GLU A 314 -0.43 17.29 -8.62
C GLU A 314 -1.21 16.12 -9.23
N MET A 315 -1.10 14.93 -8.67
CA MET A 315 -1.88 13.76 -9.09
C MET A 315 -3.38 14.03 -8.99
N ILE A 316 -3.83 14.72 -7.95
CA ILE A 316 -5.24 15.00 -7.68
C ILE A 316 -5.76 16.22 -8.47
N THR A 317 -4.94 17.26 -8.66
CA THR A 317 -5.37 18.54 -9.22
C THR A 317 -5.21 18.63 -10.75
N LYS A 318 -4.10 18.14 -11.33
CA LYS A 318 -3.84 18.23 -12.79
C LYS A 318 -4.81 17.43 -13.66
N LEU A 319 -5.65 16.58 -13.06
CA LEU A 319 -6.69 15.83 -13.78
C LEU A 319 -7.99 16.64 -14.00
N ALA A 320 -8.10 17.88 -13.50
CA ALA A 320 -9.27 18.73 -13.73
C ALA A 320 -9.22 19.49 -15.07
N ASP A 321 -8.05 19.60 -15.72
CA ASP A 321 -7.81 20.49 -16.87
C ASP A 321 -7.65 19.75 -18.22
N GLN A 322 -8.13 18.49 -18.34
CA GLN A 322 -8.18 17.73 -19.60
C GLN A 322 -9.57 17.15 -19.83
#